data_AF-A0A0F1APQ1-F1
#
_entry.id   AF-A0A0F1APQ1-F1
#
_cell.length_a   1.000
_cell.length_b   1.000
_cell.length_c   1.000
_cell.angle_alpha   90.00
_cell.angle_beta   90.00
_cell.angle_gamma   90.00
#
_symmetry.space_group_name_H-M   'P 1'
#
loop_
_entity.id
_entity.type
_entity.pdbx_description
1 polymer ?
#
loop_
_entity_poly.entity_id
_entity_poly.type
_entity_poly.pdbx_seq_one_letter_code
_entity_poly.pdbx_strand_id
1 'polypeptide(L)'
;MDLLIILTYVAFAWAIFKIFRIPVNQWTLATATLGGVFIVAGLILLMNYNHPYTFTAQKAVISIPITPQVTGVVSEVTDKNNQLIKKGEVLFKLDPGRYQARVDRLQADLVTATHNIDNLGNAANLLI
;
A
#
# COMPACT_ATOMS: atom_id res chain seq x y z
N MET A 1 26.13 2.33 -10.54
CA MET A 1 26.38 3.78 -10.41
C MET A 1 27.87 4.04 -10.25
N ASP A 2 28.53 3.25 -9.41
CA ASP A 2 29.97 3.34 -9.11
C ASP A 2 30.85 3.11 -10.36
N LEU A 3 30.43 2.19 -11.23
CA LEU A 3 31.08 1.95 -12.52
C LEU A 3 31.08 3.19 -13.43
N LEU A 4 29.99 3.99 -13.44
CA LEU A 4 29.92 5.20 -14.26
C LEU A 4 30.88 6.28 -13.74
N ILE A 5 31.10 6.35 -12.43
CA ILE A 5 32.06 7.29 -11.81
C ILE A 5 33.49 6.91 -12.20
N ILE A 6 33.83 5.62 -12.17
CA ILE A 6 35.16 5.14 -12.57
C ILE A 6 35.41 5.37 -14.07
N LEU A 7 34.43 5.03 -14.92
CA LEU A 7 34.54 5.20 -16.37
C LEU A 7 34.66 6.67 -16.78
N THR A 8 33.91 7.57 -16.15
CA THR A 8 34.03 9.01 -16.42
C THR A 8 35.38 9.54 -15.96
N TYR A 9 35.90 9.13 -14.80
CA TYR A 9 37.25 9.50 -14.36
C TYR A 9 38.33 9.07 -15.36
N VAL A 10 38.30 7.81 -15.81
CA VAL A 10 39.26 7.28 -16.79
C VAL A 10 39.17 8.03 -18.12
N ALA A 11 37.96 8.34 -18.58
CA ALA A 11 37.74 9.12 -19.79
C ALA A 11 38.29 10.56 -19.67
N PHE A 12 38.09 11.21 -18.53
CA PHE A 12 38.64 12.55 -18.25
C PHE A 12 40.16 12.54 -18.15
N ALA A 13 40.75 11.57 -17.43
CA ALA A 13 42.20 11.44 -17.35
C ALA A 13 42.83 11.24 -18.74
N TRP A 14 42.26 10.33 -19.54
CA TRP A 14 42.71 10.11 -20.91
C TRP A 14 42.57 11.36 -21.79
N ALA A 15 41.46 12.09 -21.70
CA ALA A 15 41.24 13.32 -22.44
C ALA A 15 42.27 14.41 -22.07
N ILE A 16 42.57 14.58 -20.78
CA ILE A 16 43.58 15.52 -20.28
C ILE A 16 44.96 15.16 -20.84
N PHE A 17 45.37 13.89 -20.76
CA PHE A 17 46.66 13.44 -21.30
C PHE A 17 46.75 13.65 -22.82
N LYS A 18 45.65 13.40 -23.55
CA LYS A 18 45.59 13.55 -24.99
C LYS A 18 45.59 15.01 -25.44
N ILE A 19 44.87 15.90 -24.75
CA ILE A 19 44.71 17.31 -25.14
C ILE A 19 45.92 18.16 -24.73
N PHE A 20 46.52 17.88 -23.57
CA PHE A 20 47.71 18.61 -23.09
C PHE A 20 49.03 18.02 -23.59
N ARG A 21 49.00 16.94 -24.39
CA ARG A 21 50.19 16.25 -24.95
C ARG A 21 51.32 16.04 -23.92
N ILE A 22 50.95 15.70 -22.69
CA ILE A 22 51.94 15.47 -21.62
C ILE A 22 52.65 14.14 -21.91
N PRO A 23 53.99 14.07 -21.87
CA PRO A 23 54.70 12.81 -22.04
C PRO A 23 54.27 11.83 -20.93
N VAL A 24 53.70 10.71 -21.33
CA VAL A 24 53.31 9.61 -20.44
C VAL A 24 54.57 8.92 -19.92
N ASN A 25 55.19 9.52 -18.90
CA ASN A 25 56.28 8.91 -18.15
C ASN A 25 55.70 8.09 -16.97
N GLN A 26 56.54 7.25 -16.36
CA GLN A 26 56.15 6.37 -15.26
C GLN A 26 55.65 7.14 -14.02
N TRP A 27 56.18 8.34 -13.77
CA TRP A 27 55.83 9.21 -12.66
C TRP A 27 54.49 9.95 -12.85
N THR A 28 54.25 10.51 -14.03
CA THR A 28 53.01 11.23 -14.35
C THR A 28 51.81 10.29 -14.38
N LEU A 29 52.03 9.06 -14.90
CA LEU A 29 51.02 8.01 -14.88
C LEU A 29 50.73 7.54 -13.44
N ALA A 30 51.78 7.39 -12.62
CA ALA A 30 51.62 6.99 -11.22
C ALA A 30 50.86 8.06 -10.41
N THR A 31 51.20 9.35 -10.56
CA THR A 31 50.52 10.43 -9.83
C THR A 31 49.06 10.59 -10.24
N ALA A 32 48.74 10.47 -11.53
CA ALA A 32 47.36 10.53 -12.01
C ALA A 32 46.53 9.33 -11.55
N THR A 33 47.14 8.15 -11.47
CA THR A 33 46.47 6.94 -10.97
C THR A 33 46.21 7.07 -9.46
N LEU A 34 47.21 7.47 -8.66
CA LEU A 34 47.05 7.67 -7.22
C LEU A 34 46.04 8.77 -6.88
N GLY A 35 46.13 9.92 -7.53
CA GLY A 35 45.17 11.02 -7.34
C GLY A 35 43.75 10.60 -7.72
N GLY A 36 43.61 9.80 -8.79
CA GLY A 36 42.33 9.26 -9.22
C GLY A 36 41.69 8.32 -8.22
N VAL A 37 42.48 7.36 -7.73
CA VAL A 37 42.01 6.43 -6.70
C VAL A 37 41.57 7.20 -5.46
N PHE A 38 42.32 8.22 -5.03
CA PHE A 38 41.98 9.02 -3.86
C PHE A 38 40.67 9.81 -4.05
N ILE A 39 40.52 10.51 -5.17
CA ILE A 39 39.32 11.33 -5.47
C ILE A 39 38.08 10.44 -5.65
N VAL A 40 38.19 9.37 -6.43
CA VAL A 40 37.07 8.45 -6.70
C VAL A 40 36.66 7.70 -5.43
N ALA A 41 37.62 7.21 -4.64
CA ALA A 41 37.31 6.56 -3.37
C ALA A 41 36.64 7.51 -2.37
N GLY A 42 37.14 8.75 -2.24
CA GLY A 42 36.53 9.75 -1.38
C GLY A 42 35.09 10.10 -1.79
N LEU A 43 34.84 10.23 -3.09
CA LEU A 43 33.51 10.54 -3.63
C LEU A 43 32.54 9.36 -3.43
N ILE A 44 32.98 8.13 -3.68
CA ILE A 44 32.16 6.92 -3.45
C ILE A 44 31.78 6.80 -1.97
N LEU A 45 32.73 7.00 -1.05
CA LEU A 45 32.47 6.93 0.39
C LEU A 45 31.46 8.00 0.85
N LEU A 46 31.62 9.24 0.38
CA LEU A 46 30.72 10.34 0.73
C LEU A 46 29.29 10.09 0.22
N MET A 47 29.16 9.61 -1.02
CA MET A 47 27.86 9.30 -1.61
C MET A 47 27.20 8.09 -0.94
N ASN A 48 27.96 7.03 -0.65
CA ASN A 48 27.44 5.84 0.01
C ASN A 48 26.94 6.15 1.43
N TYR A 49 27.63 7.05 2.14
CA TYR A 49 27.21 7.49 3.46
C TYR A 49 25.92 8.34 3.43
N ASN A 50 25.82 9.30 2.51
CA ASN A 50 24.66 10.19 2.43
C ASN A 50 23.43 9.56 1.76
N HIS A 51 23.62 8.58 0.88
CA HIS A 51 22.55 7.90 0.17
C HIS A 51 22.67 6.39 0.37
N PRO A 52 22.23 5.88 1.53
CA PRO A 52 22.18 4.45 1.76
C PRO A 52 21.25 3.81 0.73
N TYR A 53 21.85 3.08 -0.20
CA TYR A 53 21.13 2.35 -1.22
C TYR A 53 20.70 1.00 -0.65
N THR A 54 19.40 0.73 -0.66
CA THR A 54 18.83 -0.57 -0.28
C THR A 54 18.02 -1.12 -1.44
N PHE A 55 18.25 -2.39 -1.77
CA PHE A 55 17.38 -3.13 -2.70
C PHE A 55 16.03 -3.49 -2.06
N THR A 56 15.93 -3.37 -0.74
CA THR A 56 14.74 -3.71 0.03
C THR A 56 13.99 -2.44 0.40
N ALA A 57 12.95 -2.13 -0.38
CA ALA A 57 11.95 -1.14 0.00
C ALA A 57 10.92 -1.81 0.93
N GLN A 58 10.95 -1.48 2.22
CA GLN A 58 9.91 -1.91 3.15
C GLN A 58 8.75 -0.92 3.09
N LYS A 59 7.62 -1.35 2.51
CA LYS A 59 6.38 -0.57 2.56
C LYS A 59 5.63 -0.97 3.83
N ALA A 60 5.70 -0.15 4.87
CA ALA A 60 4.83 -0.29 6.03
C ALA A 60 3.39 0.07 5.60
N VAL A 61 2.54 -0.95 5.42
CA VAL A 61 1.11 -0.75 5.14
C VAL A 61 0.33 -1.09 6.39
N ILE A 62 -0.45 -0.13 6.89
CA ILE A 62 -1.40 -0.39 7.97
C ILE A 62 -2.62 -1.05 7.33
N SER A 63 -2.87 -2.31 7.66
CA SER A 63 -4.08 -3.02 7.26
C SER A 63 -5.13 -2.88 8.35
N ILE A 64 -6.30 -2.35 8.01
CA ILE A 64 -7.45 -2.31 8.91
C ILE A 64 -8.38 -3.45 8.50
N PRO A 65 -8.54 -4.49 9.34
CA PRO A 65 -9.44 -5.59 9.02
C PRO A 65 -10.89 -5.08 8.99
N ILE A 66 -11.65 -5.50 7.99
CA ILE A 66 -13.07 -5.17 7.86
C ILE A 66 -13.88 -6.35 8.40
N THR A 67 -14.67 -6.11 9.45
CA THR A 67 -15.50 -7.12 10.09
C THR A 67 -16.98 -6.83 9.85
N PRO A 68 -17.83 -7.87 9.65
CA PRO A 68 -19.27 -7.67 9.61
C PRO A 68 -19.79 -7.21 10.97
N GLN A 69 -20.85 -6.41 10.96
CA GLN A 69 -21.56 -5.99 12.18
C GLN A 69 -22.40 -7.11 12.81
N VAL A 70 -22.68 -8.16 12.04
CA VAL A 70 -23.56 -9.27 12.45
C VAL A 70 -22.92 -10.61 12.11
N THR A 71 -23.13 -11.62 12.95
CA THR A 71 -22.58 -12.97 12.76
C THR A 71 -23.39 -13.74 11.71
N GLY A 72 -22.75 -14.28 10.68
CA GLY A 72 -23.47 -15.04 9.65
C GLY A 72 -22.52 -15.89 8.80
N VAL A 73 -23.12 -16.77 7.99
CA VAL A 73 -22.38 -17.55 6.99
C VAL A 73 -22.13 -16.66 5.77
N VAL A 74 -20.92 -16.66 5.24
CA VAL A 74 -20.58 -15.92 4.02
C VAL A 74 -21.17 -16.63 2.81
N SER A 75 -21.99 -15.94 2.03
CA SER A 75 -22.62 -16.47 0.82
C SER A 75 -21.79 -16.19 -0.43
N GLU A 76 -21.16 -15.01 -0.51
CA GLU A 76 -20.37 -14.58 -1.65
C GLU A 76 -19.18 -13.73 -1.19
N VAL A 77 -18.00 -13.95 -1.79
CA VAL A 77 -16.82 -13.11 -1.62
C VAL A 77 -16.52 -12.46 -2.97
N THR A 78 -16.38 -11.15 -3.00
CA THR A 78 -16.11 -10.42 -4.24
C THR A 78 -14.64 -10.60 -4.66
N ASP A 79 -14.37 -10.84 -5.94
CA ASP A 79 -13.02 -11.06 -6.49
C ASP A 79 -12.21 -9.76 -6.70
N LYS A 80 -12.19 -8.90 -5.69
CA LYS A 80 -11.51 -7.59 -5.72
C LYS A 80 -10.22 -7.59 -4.90
N ASN A 81 -9.34 -8.54 -5.17
CA ASN A 81 -8.06 -8.61 -4.48
C ASN A 81 -7.08 -7.55 -5.00
N ASN A 82 -6.40 -6.83 -4.09
CA ASN A 82 -5.36 -5.84 -4.39
C ASN A 82 -5.78 -4.71 -5.35
N GLN A 83 -7.07 -4.36 -5.34
CA GLN A 83 -7.63 -3.27 -6.14
C GLN A 83 -8.07 -2.10 -5.25
N LEU A 84 -8.12 -0.90 -5.84
CA LEU A 84 -8.63 0.28 -5.15
C LEU A 84 -10.15 0.16 -4.98
N ILE A 85 -10.60 0.07 -3.73
CA ILE A 85 -12.02 -0.05 -3.38
C ILE A 85 -12.59 1.33 -3.05
N LYS A 86 -13.78 1.66 -3.57
CA LYS A 86 -14.51 2.88 -3.19
C LYS A 86 -15.43 2.63 -1.99
N LYS A 87 -15.72 3.71 -1.26
CA LYS A 87 -16.70 3.67 -0.16
C LYS A 87 -18.06 3.20 -0.69
N GLY A 88 -18.63 2.20 -0.01
CA GLY A 88 -19.93 1.62 -0.36
C GLY A 88 -19.87 0.41 -1.28
N GLU A 89 -18.69 0.03 -1.77
CA GLU A 89 -18.55 -1.23 -2.51
C GLU A 89 -18.68 -2.44 -1.58
N VAL A 90 -19.44 -3.43 -2.04
CA VAL A 90 -19.62 -4.70 -1.34
C VAL A 90 -18.35 -5.54 -1.47
N LEU A 91 -17.87 -6.04 -0.33
CA LEU A 91 -16.67 -6.90 -0.25
C LEU A 91 -17.05 -8.38 -0.08
N PHE A 92 -18.07 -8.64 0.73
CA PHE A 92 -18.61 -9.97 0.96
C PHE A 92 -20.09 -9.84 1.35
N LYS A 93 -20.88 -10.85 1.03
CA LYS A 93 -22.30 -10.95 1.40
C LYS A 93 -22.48 -12.08 2.41
N LEU A 94 -23.36 -11.84 3.37
CA LEU A 94 -23.79 -12.87 4.33
C LEU A 94 -25.10 -13.49 3.84
N ASP A 95 -25.33 -14.75 4.18
CA ASP A 95 -26.61 -15.43 3.96
C ASP A 95 -27.72 -14.75 4.80
N PRO A 96 -28.76 -14.17 4.15
CA PRO A 96 -29.81 -13.47 4.86
C PRO A 96 -30.83 -14.40 5.52
N GLY A 97 -30.84 -15.71 5.24
CA GLY A 97 -31.96 -16.61 5.60
C GLY A 97 -32.38 -16.53 7.07
N ARG A 98 -31.43 -16.57 8.02
CA ARG A 98 -31.71 -16.45 9.45
C ARG A 98 -32.27 -15.08 9.84
N TYR A 99 -31.75 -14.03 9.21
CA TYR A 99 -32.15 -12.65 9.50
C TYR A 99 -33.52 -12.34 8.93
N GLN A 100 -33.80 -12.77 7.71
CA GLN A 100 -35.09 -12.60 7.06
C GLN A 100 -36.19 -13.31 7.85
N ALA A 101 -35.99 -14.58 8.23
CA ALA A 101 -36.96 -15.31 9.04
C ALA A 101 -37.25 -14.61 10.39
N ARG A 102 -36.26 -13.93 10.99
CA ARG A 102 -36.46 -13.18 12.23
C ARG A 102 -37.25 -11.89 11.99
N VAL A 103 -36.98 -11.19 10.90
CA VAL A 103 -37.75 -10.00 10.48
C VAL A 103 -39.21 -10.38 10.22
N ASP A 104 -39.45 -11.44 9.47
CA ASP A 104 -40.80 -11.89 9.12
C ASP A 104 -41.61 -12.26 10.37
N ARG A 105 -40.97 -12.95 11.34
CA ARG A 105 -41.60 -13.25 12.64
C ARG A 105 -41.97 -11.98 13.41
N LEU A 106 -41.06 -11.02 13.51
CA LEU A 106 -41.32 -9.76 14.23
C LEU A 106 -42.41 -8.93 13.55
N GLN A 107 -42.48 -8.97 12.21
CA GLN A 107 -43.56 -8.32 11.47
C GLN A 107 -44.92 -8.94 11.78
N ALA A 108 -44.99 -10.28 11.88
CA ALA A 108 -46.22 -10.98 12.28
C ALA A 108 -46.66 -10.66 13.72
N ASP A 109 -45.69 -10.57 14.64
CA ASP A 109 -45.94 -10.17 16.03
C ASP A 109 -46.48 -8.73 16.09
N LEU A 110 -45.92 -7.82 15.28
CA LEU A 110 -46.39 -6.44 15.16
C LEU A 110 -47.85 -6.36 14.67
N VAL A 111 -48.17 -7.08 13.59
CA VAL A 111 -49.53 -7.12 13.03
C VAL A 111 -50.53 -7.65 14.06
N THR A 112 -50.15 -8.67 14.82
CA THR A 112 -51.01 -9.20 15.90
C THR A 112 -51.24 -8.16 16.99
N ALA A 113 -50.19 -7.43 17.39
CA ALA A 113 -50.29 -6.39 18.40
C ALA A 113 -51.18 -5.22 17.93
N THR A 114 -51.05 -4.77 16.68
CA THR A 114 -51.89 -3.69 16.13
C THR A 114 -53.36 -4.11 16.06
N HIS A 115 -53.64 -5.34 15.60
CA HIS A 115 -55.01 -5.86 15.60
C HIS A 115 -55.62 -5.93 17.00
N ASN A 116 -54.83 -6.30 18.02
CA ASN A 116 -55.31 -6.30 19.40
C ASN A 116 -55.66 -4.90 19.91
N ILE A 117 -54.86 -3.89 19.57
CA ILE A 117 -55.15 -2.48 19.92
C ILE A 117 -56.42 -2.01 19.22
N ASP A 118 -56.58 -2.31 17.93
CA ASP A 118 -57.78 -1.93 17.17
C ASP A 118 -59.04 -2.58 17.77
N ASN A 119 -58.96 -3.85 18.15
CA ASN A 119 -60.05 -4.55 18.82
C ASN A 119 -60.42 -3.89 20.16
N LEU A 120 -59.42 -3.48 20.97
CA LEU A 120 -59.64 -2.78 22.23
C LEU A 120 -60.26 -1.38 22.02
N GLY A 121 -59.81 -0.65 21.00
CA GLY A 121 -60.37 0.65 20.63
C GLY A 121 -61.83 0.54 20.18
N ASN A 122 -62.15 -0.44 19.34
CA ASN A 122 -63.52 -0.71 18.90
C ASN A 122 -64.45 -1.12 20.05
N ALA A 123 -63.95 -1.91 21.00
CA ALA A 123 -64.72 -2.28 22.19
C ALA A 123 -64.99 -1.09 23.12
N ALA A 124 -64.03 -0.17 23.28
CA ALA A 124 -64.23 1.05 24.07
C ALA A 124 -65.26 1.99 23.42
N ASN A 125 -65.30 2.08 22.09
CA ASN A 125 -66.24 2.92 21.35
C ASN A 125 -67.68 2.40 21.36
N LEU A 126 -67.90 1.14 21.74
CA LEU A 126 -69.23 0.55 21.94
C LEU A 126 -69.79 0.77 23.35
N LEU A 127 -68.97 1.27 24.28
CA LEU A 127 -69.33 1.48 25.69
C LEU A 127 -69.59 2.95 26.05
N ILE A 128 -69.54 3.86 25.07
CA ILE A 128 -69.87 5.30 25.17
C ILE A 128 -71.02 5.58 24.21
#